data_AF-A0A974GYP3-F1
#
_entry.id   AF-A0A974GYP3-F1
#
_cell.length_a   1.000
_cell.length_b   1.000
_cell.length_c   1.000
_cell.angle_alpha   90.00
_cell.angle_beta   90.00
_cell.angle_gamma   90.00
#
_symmetry.space_group_name_H-M   'P 1'
#
loop_
_entity.id
_entity.type
_entity.pdbx_description
1 polymer ?
#
loop_
_entity_poly.entity_id
_entity_poly.type
_entity_poly.pdbx_seq_one_letter_code
_entity_poly.pdbx_strand_id
1 'polypeptide(L)' 'MITIAPHFKEKGHTAEQLRFTILETVPPLKRGGDRELKLKQREVWWIKKLNSLHPNGLNKDYNLYLFL' A
#
# COMPACT_ATOMS: atom_id res chain seq x y z
N MET A 1 11.32 -14.27 -1.66
CA MET A 1 9.99 -13.80 -1.21
C MET A 1 9.89 -14.15 0.27
N ILE A 2 9.95 -13.17 1.18
CA ILE A 2 9.71 -13.43 2.60
C ILE A 2 8.19 -13.45 2.77
N THR A 3 7.64 -14.55 3.29
CA THR A 3 6.22 -14.64 3.61
C THR A 3 5.95 -13.86 4.90
N ILE A 4 4.72 -13.37 5.09
CA ILE A 4 4.35 -12.52 6.25
C ILE A 4 4.67 -13.21 7.58
N ALA A 5 4.44 -14.53 7.67
CA ALA A 5 4.62 -15.29 8.90
C ALA A 5 6.09 -15.32 9.41
N PRO A 6 7.10 -15.70 8.60
CA PRO A 6 8.51 -15.56 8.97
C PRO A 6 8.91 -14.15 9.37
N HIS A 7 8.50 -13.12 8.60
CA HIS A 7 8.83 -11.73 8.91
C HIS A 7 8.29 -11.29 10.28
N PHE A 8 7.04 -11.65 10.57
CA PHE A 8 6.41 -11.32 11.85
C PHE A 8 7.14 -11.98 13.02
N LYS A 9 7.56 -13.23 12.85
CA LYS A 9 8.35 -13.95 13.87
C LYS A 9 9.72 -13.31 14.08
N GLU A 10 10.43 -12.98 13.00
CA GLU A 10 11.77 -12.39 13.06
C GLU A 10 11.79 -10.98 13.66
N LYS A 11 10.76 -10.18 13.38
CA LYS A 11 10.66 -8.78 13.85
C LYS A 11 9.85 -8.61 15.14
N GLY A 12 9.33 -9.69 15.71
CA GLY A 12 8.53 -9.64 16.95
C GLY A 12 7.20 -8.91 16.79
N HIS A 13 6.61 -8.94 15.60
CA HIS A 13 5.33 -8.28 15.34
C HIS A 13 4.16 -9.02 15.98
N THR A 14 3.14 -8.27 16.39
CA THR A 14 1.91 -8.83 16.96
C THR A 14 0.80 -8.91 15.92
N ALA A 15 -0.18 -9.80 16.13
CA ALA A 15 -1.36 -9.90 15.27
C ALA A 15 -2.17 -8.59 15.20
N GLU A 16 -2.01 -7.73 16.21
CA GLU A 16 -2.61 -6.39 16.25
C GLU A 16 -2.21 -5.51 15.06
N GLN A 17 -1.00 -5.73 14.52
CA GLN A 17 -0.46 -5.02 13.37
C GLN A 17 -1.01 -5.53 12.02
N LEU A 18 -1.78 -6.63 12.02
CA LEU A 18 -2.50 -7.12 10.83
C LEU A 18 -3.86 -6.43 10.65
N ARG A 19 -4.27 -5.57 11.57
CA ARG A 19 -5.56 -4.88 11.47
C ARG A 19 -5.53 -3.89 10.30
N PHE A 20 -6.54 -3.97 9.44
CA PHE A 20 -6.74 -2.99 8.38
C PHE A 20 -6.98 -1.62 9.00
N THR A 21 -6.20 -0.64 8.54
CA THR A 21 -6.35 0.77 8.91
C THR A 21 -6.61 1.58 7.66
N ILE A 22 -7.58 2.50 7.71
CA ILE A 22 -7.88 3.38 6.59
C ILE A 22 -6.84 4.50 6.56
N LEU A 23 -6.04 4.57 5.49
CA LEU A 23 -5.08 5.67 5.26
C LEU A 23 -5.77 6.91 4.69
N GLU A 24 -6.73 6.72 3.78
CA GLU A 24 -7.41 7.80 3.08
C GLU A 24 -8.75 7.32 2.54
N THR A 25 -9.75 8.20 2.54
CA THR A 25 -10.99 8.00 1.79
C THR A 25 -10.98 8.85 0.53
N VAL A 26 -10.94 8.20 -0.63
CA VAL A 26 -10.97 8.89 -1.94
C VAL A 26 -12.43 9.08 -2.37
N PRO A 27 -12.92 10.33 -2.49
CA PRO A 27 -14.30 10.59 -2.88
C PRO A 27 -14.57 10.13 -4.33
N PRO A 28 -15.82 9.83 -4.69
CA PRO A 28 -16.20 9.53 -6.06
C PRO A 28 -15.84 10.66 -7.04
N LEU A 29 -15.44 10.29 -8.25
CA LEU A 29 -15.11 11.26 -9.30
C LEU A 29 -16.39 11.89 -9.85
N LYS A 30 -16.43 13.23 -9.93
CA LYS A 30 -17.65 13.99 -10.26
C LYS A 30 -18.10 13.91 -11.73
N ARG A 31 -17.24 13.47 -12.66
CA ARG A 31 -17.47 13.57 -14.13
C ARG A 31 -17.10 12.29 -14.91
N GLY A 32 -17.33 11.11 -14.34
CA GLY A 32 -17.11 9.85 -15.07
C GLY A 32 -15.63 9.47 -15.30
N GLY A 33 -14.72 9.99 -14.48
CA GLY A 33 -13.31 9.58 -14.54
C GLY A 33 -13.10 8.14 -14.06
N ASP A 34 -11.92 7.58 -14.37
CA ASP A 34 -11.54 6.24 -13.93
C ASP A 34 -11.18 6.23 -12.43
N ARG A 35 -12.14 5.73 -11.62
CA ARG A 35 -11.97 5.60 -10.18
C ARG A 35 -10.90 4.57 -9.81
N GLU A 36 -10.77 3.50 -10.59
CA GLU A 36 -9.78 2.47 -10.34
C GLU A 36 -8.38 3.01 -10.56
N LEU A 37 -8.17 3.73 -11.66
CA LEU A 37 -6.92 4.45 -11.91
C LEU A 37 -6.59 5.40 -10.75
N LYS A 38 -7.56 6.21 -10.30
CA LYS A 38 -7.33 7.14 -9.19
C LYS A 38 -6.92 6.42 -7.90
N LEU A 39 -7.55 5.29 -7.59
CA LEU A 39 -7.21 4.49 -6.40
C LEU A 39 -5.80 3.92 -6.51
N LYS A 40 -5.44 3.36 -7.68
CA LYS A 40 -4.08 2.85 -7.95
C LYS A 40 -3.01 3.95 -7.82
N GLN A 41 -3.29 5.16 -8.29
CA GLN A 41 -2.39 6.31 -8.09
C GLN A 41 -2.21 6.66 -6.60
N ARG A 42 -3.29 6.61 -5.80
CA ARG A 42 -3.21 6.88 -4.35
C ARG A 42 -2.48 5.77 -3.60
N GLU A 43 -2.69 4.51 -3.97
CA GLU A 43 -1.95 3.36 -3.43
C GLU A 43 -0.44 3.54 -3.62
N VAL A 44 -0.02 3.81 -4.86
CA VAL A 44 1.39 4.07 -5.21
C VAL A 44 1.96 5.25 -4.41
N TRP A 45 1.19 6.33 -4.29
CA TRP A 45 1.59 7.50 -3.50
C TRP A 45 1.82 7.13 -2.03
N TRP A 46 0.92 6.34 -1.42
CA TRP A 46 1.05 5.89 -0.04
C TRP A 46 2.23 4.95 0.17
N ILE A 47 2.47 4.01 -0.76
CA ILE A 47 3.63 3.12 -0.68
C ILE A 47 4.93 3.92 -0.67
N LYS A 48 5.03 4.94 -1.54
CA LYS A 48 6.19 5.85 -1.57
C LYS A 48 6.27 6.72 -0.32
N LYS A 49 5.15 7.29 0.14
CA LYS A 49 5.09 8.19 1.29
C LYS A 49 5.46 7.49 2.60
N LEU A 50 5.05 6.24 2.77
CA LEU A 50 5.35 5.41 3.95
C LEU A 50 6.68 4.66 3.83
N ASN A 51 7.37 4.75 2.67
CA ASN A 51 8.57 3.98 2.37
C ASN A 51 8.38 2.47 2.63
N SER A 52 7.22 1.94 2.23
CA SER A 52 6.79 0.59 2.59
C SER A 52 7.15 -0.48 1.55
N LEU A 53 8.04 -0.15 0.60
CA LEU A 53 8.66 -1.12 -0.31
C LEU A 53 9.69 -1.97 0.42
N HIS A 54 9.81 -3.24 0.05
CA HIS A 54 10.89 -4.11 0.51
C HIS A 54 12.26 -3.51 0.14
N PRO A 55 13.26 -3.49 1.05
CA PRO A 55 13.29 -4.17 2.35
C PRO A 55 12.70 -3.36 3.53
N ASN A 56 12.31 -2.10 3.31
CA ASN A 56 11.82 -1.22 4.37
C ASN A 56 10.38 -1.54 4.81
N GLY A 57 9.58 -2.16 3.94
CA GLY A 57 8.25 -2.67 4.24
C GLY A 57 7.90 -3.93 3.47
N LEU A 58 6.61 -4.25 3.43
CA LEU A 58 6.09 -5.51 2.88
C LEU A 58 5.61 -5.42 1.43
N ASN A 59 5.56 -4.22 0.84
CA ASN A 59 5.18 -4.08 -0.57
C ASN A 59 6.32 -4.54 -1.46
N LYS A 60 6.02 -5.44 -2.40
CA LYS A 60 7.04 -6.00 -3.31
C LYS A 60 7.49 -4.98 -4.35
N ASP A 61 6.52 -4.35 -4.99
CA ASP A 61 6.68 -3.37 -6.06
C ASP A 61 5.43 -2.47 -6.12
N TYR A 62 5.48 -1.47 -6.99
CA TYR A 62 4.31 -0.70 -7.40
C TYR A 62 4.51 -0.27 -8.86
N ASN A 63 3.42 0.02 -9.57
CA ASN A 63 3.51 0.41 -10.97
C ASN A 63 3.86 1.91 -11.09
N LEU A 64 5.07 2.20 -11.59
CA LEU A 64 5.59 3.56 -11.80
C LEU A 64 4.82 4.35 -12.87
N TYR A 65 4.19 3.68 -13.85
CA TYR A 65 3.41 4.35 -14.90
C TYR A 65 2.18 5.07 -14.35
N LEU A 66 1.78 4.78 -13.11
CA LEU A 66 0.68 5.46 -12.43
C LEU A 66 1.10 6.84 -11.87
N PHE A 67 2.37 7.23 -11.96
CA PHE A 67 2.80 8.61 -11.67
C PHE A 67 2.69 9.56 -12.87
N LEU A 68 2.54 9.02 -14.08
CA LEU A 68 2.40 9.77 -15.33
C LEU A 68 0.93 10.14 -15.57
#